data_AF-A0A542K9K5-F1
#
_entry.id   AF-A0A542K9K5-F1
#
_cell.length_a   1.000
_cell.length_b   1.000
_cell.length_c   1.000
_cell.angle_alpha   90.00
_cell.angle_beta   90.00
_cell.angle_gamma   90.00
#
_symmetry.space_group_name_H-M   'P 1'
#
loop_
_entity.id
_entity.type
_entity.pdbx_description
1 polymer ?
#
loop_
_entity_poly.entity_id
_entity_poly.type
_entity_poly.pdbx_seq_one_letter_code
_entity_poly.pdbx_strand_id
1 'polypeptide(L)'
;MAWFSKRRRDEPASDFRDANNVAIELSQADFRILVRVIEHARERLEAIGGSDADTIRNASGAELLPMLYPRVGTAVARGHAVAMLVSEIRHVEAAVTNLESYGGHETVLVEGYALLKRLTVLKEQARVAETVDGILTLPRPTPHAPCG
;
A
#
# COMPACT_ATOMS: atom_id res chain seq x y z
N MET A 1 7.86 -40.33 -48.07
CA MET A 1 6.73 -39.53 -47.55
C MET A 1 7.22 -38.69 -46.38
N ALA A 2 6.97 -37.38 -46.48
CA ALA A 2 6.94 -36.30 -45.48
C ALA A 2 7.82 -36.36 -44.20
N TRP A 3 8.71 -35.38 -44.15
CA TRP A 3 9.31 -34.70 -43.00
C TRP A 3 8.23 -34.11 -42.06
N PHE A 4 8.40 -34.18 -40.73
CA PHE A 4 7.96 -33.10 -39.82
C PHE A 4 8.70 -33.16 -38.48
N SER A 5 9.66 -32.26 -38.32
CA SER A 5 10.18 -31.79 -37.04
C SER A 5 9.08 -31.03 -36.28
N LYS A 6 8.87 -31.28 -34.99
CA LYS A 6 8.08 -30.36 -34.15
C LYS A 6 8.56 -30.31 -32.70
N ARG A 7 9.56 -29.45 -32.52
CA ARG A 7 9.65 -28.39 -31.49
C ARG A 7 9.26 -28.78 -30.06
N ARG A 8 10.29 -28.83 -29.21
CA ARG A 8 10.22 -28.34 -27.83
C ARG A 8 9.35 -27.06 -27.81
N ARG A 9 8.20 -27.13 -27.15
CA ARG A 9 7.57 -25.93 -26.62
C ARG A 9 8.23 -25.72 -25.28
N ASP A 10 9.18 -24.80 -25.26
CA ASP A 10 9.44 -24.00 -24.07
C ASP A 10 8.10 -23.29 -23.78
N GLU A 11 7.33 -23.83 -22.83
CA GLU A 11 6.25 -23.07 -22.24
C GLU A 11 6.92 -21.92 -21.48
N PRO A 12 6.65 -20.65 -21.83
CA PRO A 12 7.10 -19.56 -20.98
C PRO A 12 6.42 -19.79 -19.63
N ALA A 13 7.24 -19.94 -18.58
CA ALA A 13 6.79 -19.93 -17.21
C ALA A 13 5.94 -18.66 -17.02
N SER A 14 4.63 -18.87 -16.98
CA SER A 14 3.55 -17.95 -16.63
C SER A 14 3.98 -16.48 -16.46
N ASP A 15 3.69 -15.67 -17.47
CA ASP A 15 3.72 -14.21 -17.45
C ASP A 15 2.58 -13.62 -16.59
N PHE A 16 2.24 -14.30 -15.48
CA PHE A 16 1.33 -13.85 -14.43
C PHE A 16 2.09 -13.02 -13.37
N ARG A 17 3.17 -12.35 -13.77
CA ARG A 17 3.79 -11.33 -12.93
C ARG A 17 2.88 -10.11 -12.90
N ASP A 18 2.18 -9.98 -11.78
CA ASP A 18 2.24 -8.74 -10.99
C ASP A 18 1.34 -7.54 -11.35
N ALA A 19 0.13 -7.76 -11.86
CA ALA A 19 -0.91 -6.70 -11.82
C ALA A 19 -1.23 -6.23 -10.39
N ASN A 20 -0.96 -7.06 -9.37
CA ASN A 20 -1.16 -6.75 -7.96
C ASN A 20 0.07 -6.20 -7.23
N ASN A 21 1.22 -6.08 -7.90
CA ASN A 21 2.49 -5.69 -7.27
C ASN A 21 2.89 -4.25 -7.61
N VAL A 22 1.93 -3.41 -7.99
CA VAL A 22 2.18 -2.00 -8.25
C VAL A 22 2.09 -1.25 -6.92
N ALA A 23 3.14 -0.51 -6.57
CA ALA A 23 3.24 0.28 -5.36
C ALA A 23 3.49 1.76 -5.64
N ILE A 24 3.12 2.57 -4.66
CA ILE A 24 3.37 4.00 -4.59
C ILE A 24 4.45 4.29 -3.53
N GLU A 25 5.16 5.39 -3.74
CA GLU A 25 6.11 5.93 -2.77
C GLU A 25 5.35 6.75 -1.73
N LEU A 26 5.26 6.22 -0.51
CA LEU A 26 4.65 6.91 0.62
C LEU A 26 5.74 7.67 1.39
N SER A 27 5.53 8.98 1.58
CA SER A 27 6.43 9.79 2.39
C SER A 27 6.29 9.45 3.87
N GLN A 28 7.29 9.81 4.69
CA GLN A 28 7.21 9.62 6.14
C GLN A 28 6.08 10.45 6.76
N ALA A 29 5.76 11.62 6.18
CA ALA A 29 4.64 12.44 6.64
C ALA A 29 3.30 11.75 6.34
N ASP A 30 3.12 11.22 5.13
CA ASP A 30 1.90 10.50 4.76
C ASP A 30 1.71 9.23 5.60
N PHE A 31 2.80 8.50 5.88
CA PHE A 31 2.76 7.35 6.79
C PHE A 31 2.30 7.71 8.20
N ARG A 32 2.78 8.83 8.77
CA ARG A 32 2.33 9.30 10.09
C ARG A 32 0.85 9.66 10.11
N ILE A 33 0.36 10.33 9.07
CA ILE A 33 -1.06 10.65 8.93
C ILE A 33 -1.89 9.36 8.84
N LEU A 34 -1.44 8.40 8.04
CA LEU A 34 -2.06 7.09 7.89
C LEU A 34 -2.20 6.38 9.24
N VAL A 35 -1.12 6.30 10.04
CA VAL A 35 -1.16 5.68 11.37
C VAL A 35 -2.16 6.39 12.27
N ARG A 36 -2.13 7.73 12.30
CA ARG A 36 -3.06 8.52 13.12
C ARG A 36 -4.53 8.27 12.75
N VAL A 37 -4.83 8.22 11.46
CA VAL A 37 -6.20 7.96 10.96
C VAL A 37 -6.66 6.55 11.34
N ILE A 38 -5.82 5.53 11.13
CA ILE A 38 -6.15 4.14 11.45
C ILE A 38 -6.38 3.95 12.96
N GLU A 39 -5.48 4.45 13.79
CA GLU A 39 -5.61 4.32 15.26
C GLU A 39 -6.85 5.07 15.76
N HIS A 40 -7.13 6.28 15.24
CA HIS A 40 -8.36 6.99 15.61
C HIS A 40 -9.62 6.23 15.17
N ALA A 41 -9.61 5.61 13.98
CA ALA A 41 -10.72 4.78 13.50
C ALA A 41 -10.96 3.59 14.43
N ARG A 42 -9.87 2.93 14.84
CA ARG A 42 -9.88 1.82 15.77
C ARG A 42 -10.43 2.22 17.14
N GLU A 43 -9.93 3.30 17.73
CA GLU A 43 -10.40 3.81 19.03
C GLU A 43 -11.91 4.10 19.01
N ARG A 44 -12.41 4.69 17.93
CA ARG A 44 -13.85 4.97 17.77
C ARG A 44 -14.68 3.70 17.70
N LEU A 45 -14.23 2.70 16.95
CA LEU A 45 -14.92 1.41 16.82
C LEU A 45 -14.89 0.61 18.13
N GLU A 46 -13.77 0.61 18.84
CA GLU A 46 -13.64 -0.03 20.16
C GLU A 46 -14.57 0.64 21.19
N ALA A 47 -14.68 1.97 21.17
CA ALA A 47 -15.53 2.71 22.10
C ALA A 47 -17.05 2.46 21.90
N ILE A 48 -17.48 2.18 20.67
CA ILE A 48 -18.88 1.85 20.38
C ILE A 48 -19.21 0.44 20.88
N GLY A 49 -18.24 -0.46 20.86
CA GLY A 49 -18.40 -1.85 21.27
C GLY A 49 -19.33 -2.65 20.34
N GLY A 50 -19.55 -3.92 20.69
CA GLY A 50 -20.49 -4.79 19.96
C GLY A 50 -19.90 -5.56 18.78
N SER A 51 -18.64 -5.32 18.41
CA SER A 51 -17.90 -6.06 17.40
C SER A 51 -16.72 -6.81 18.02
N ASP A 52 -16.34 -7.94 17.42
CA ASP A 52 -15.13 -8.66 17.79
C ASP A 52 -13.85 -7.94 17.29
N ALA A 53 -12.69 -8.37 17.78
CA ALA A 53 -11.42 -7.74 17.48
C ALA A 53 -11.00 -7.83 16.00
N ASP A 54 -11.35 -8.91 15.28
CA ASP A 54 -11.02 -9.07 13.87
C ASP A 54 -11.87 -8.14 13.00
N THR A 55 -13.16 -8.01 13.33
CA THR A 55 -14.08 -7.06 12.71
C THR A 55 -13.57 -5.62 12.90
N ILE A 56 -13.17 -5.25 14.12
CA ILE A 56 -12.59 -3.93 14.41
C ILE A 56 -11.29 -3.73 13.62
N ARG A 57 -10.40 -4.73 13.57
CA ARG A 57 -9.13 -4.64 12.84
C ARG A 57 -9.34 -4.39 11.35
N ASN A 58 -10.29 -5.06 10.73
CA ASN A 58 -10.62 -4.88 9.31
C ASN A 58 -11.27 -3.51 9.06
N ALA A 59 -12.31 -3.17 9.83
CA ALA A 59 -13.06 -1.93 9.64
C ALA A 59 -12.20 -0.67 9.90
N SER A 60 -11.30 -0.70 10.88
CA SER A 60 -10.36 0.39 11.14
C SER A 60 -9.22 0.50 10.13
N GLY A 61 -9.04 -0.50 9.26
CA GLY A 61 -7.87 -0.62 8.39
C GLY A 61 -6.58 -1.03 9.13
N ALA A 62 -6.64 -1.37 10.42
CA ALA A 62 -5.48 -1.68 11.26
C ALA A 62 -4.67 -2.89 10.79
N GLU A 63 -5.25 -3.76 9.95
CA GLU A 63 -4.49 -4.82 9.28
C GLU A 63 -3.35 -4.30 8.38
N LEU A 64 -3.41 -3.04 7.94
CA LEU A 64 -2.37 -2.42 7.13
C LEU A 64 -1.07 -2.15 7.91
N LEU A 65 -1.15 -1.82 9.19
CA LEU A 65 0.02 -1.39 9.95
C LEU A 65 1.11 -2.47 10.06
N PRO A 66 0.79 -3.74 10.41
CA PRO A 66 1.78 -4.82 10.40
C PRO A 66 2.47 -5.03 9.04
N MET A 67 1.78 -4.75 7.93
CA MET A 67 2.35 -4.86 6.60
C MET A 67 3.32 -3.72 6.28
N LEU A 68 3.03 -2.50 6.76
CA LEU A 68 3.85 -1.31 6.50
C LEU A 68 5.05 -1.18 7.44
N TYR A 69 4.98 -1.62 8.70
CA TYR A 69 6.08 -1.43 9.66
C TYR A 69 7.44 -1.97 9.18
N PRO A 70 7.55 -3.21 8.64
CA PRO A 70 8.81 -3.70 8.10
C PRO A 70 9.31 -2.86 6.91
N ARG A 71 8.40 -2.39 6.05
CA ARG A 71 8.71 -1.57 4.88
C ARG A 71 9.24 -0.19 5.28
N VAL A 72 8.68 0.41 6.33
CA VAL A 72 9.16 1.66 6.92
C VAL A 72 10.57 1.49 7.47
N GLY A 73 10.84 0.40 8.21
CA GLY A 73 12.17 0.11 8.73
C GLY A 73 13.21 0.02 7.62
N THR A 74 12.89 -0.72 6.55
CA THR A 74 13.75 -0.85 5.37
C THR A 74 13.94 0.48 4.63
N ALA A 75 12.86 1.25 4.44
CA ALA A 75 12.90 2.55 3.81
C ALA A 75 13.82 3.52 4.56
N VAL A 76 13.71 3.58 5.89
CA VAL A 76 14.58 4.40 6.74
C VAL A 76 16.04 3.95 6.65
N ALA A 77 16.29 2.64 6.73
CA ALA A 77 17.66 2.10 6.68
C ALA A 77 18.34 2.33 5.32
N ARG A 78 17.58 2.37 4.22
CA ARG A 78 18.10 2.52 2.85
C ARG A 78 17.99 3.94 2.29
N GLY A 79 17.38 4.86 3.04
CA GLY A 79 17.10 6.23 2.60
C GLY A 79 16.12 6.30 1.43
N HIS A 80 15.13 5.41 1.42
CA HIS A 80 14.10 5.31 0.36
C HIS A 80 12.73 5.73 0.91
N ALA A 81 11.75 5.90 0.02
CA ALA A 81 10.35 6.05 0.40
C ALA A 81 9.75 4.70 0.83
N VAL A 82 8.65 4.74 1.58
CA VAL A 82 7.94 3.54 2.02
C VAL A 82 7.12 3.01 0.84
N ALA A 83 7.31 1.76 0.45
CA ALA A 83 6.48 1.14 -0.58
C ALA A 83 5.11 0.73 -0.01
N MET A 84 4.04 1.27 -0.59
CA MET A 84 2.67 0.87 -0.29
C MET A 84 2.01 0.38 -1.57
N LEU A 85 1.41 -0.82 -1.56
CA LEU A 85 0.71 -1.34 -2.73
C LEU A 85 -0.53 -0.50 -3.02
N VAL A 86 -0.86 -0.33 -4.30
CA VAL A 86 -2.09 0.37 -4.71
C VAL A 86 -3.33 -0.30 -4.12
N SER A 87 -3.31 -1.63 -4.00
CA SER A 87 -4.40 -2.42 -3.40
C SER A 87 -4.58 -2.16 -1.90
N GLU A 88 -3.56 -1.66 -1.20
CA GLU A 88 -3.62 -1.38 0.24
C GLU A 88 -4.34 -0.06 0.56
N ILE A 89 -4.59 0.79 -0.45
CA ILE A 89 -5.32 2.07 -0.28
C ILE A 89 -6.73 1.84 0.28
N ARG A 90 -7.35 0.70 -0.04
CA ARG A 90 -8.67 0.30 0.48
C ARG A 90 -8.74 0.28 2.02
N HIS A 91 -7.64 0.00 2.71
CA HIS A 91 -7.63 0.00 4.18
C HIS A 91 -7.69 1.43 4.74
N VAL A 92 -7.08 2.39 4.03
CA VAL A 92 -7.18 3.82 4.37
C VAL A 92 -8.58 4.33 4.07
N GLU A 93 -9.19 3.91 2.96
CA GLU A 93 -10.58 4.23 2.63
C GLU A 93 -11.56 3.71 3.69
N ALA A 94 -11.36 2.47 4.16
CA ALA A 94 -12.14 1.88 5.23
C ALA A 94 -12.01 2.68 6.54
N ALA A 95 -10.78 3.06 6.92
CA ALA A 95 -10.53 3.86 8.12
C ALA A 95 -11.25 5.22 8.06
N VAL A 96 -11.14 5.94 6.94
CA VAL A 96 -11.78 7.26 6.75
C VAL A 96 -13.30 7.16 6.75
N THR A 97 -13.87 6.18 6.03
CA THR A 97 -15.32 5.96 5.96
C THR A 97 -15.91 5.63 7.33
N ASN A 98 -15.22 4.77 8.10
CA ASN A 98 -15.68 4.43 9.45
C ASN A 98 -15.53 5.62 10.41
N LEU A 99 -14.47 6.43 10.28
CA LEU A 99 -14.35 7.66 11.05
C LEU A 99 -15.48 8.64 10.77
N GLU A 100 -15.85 8.84 9.51
CA GLU A 100 -17.00 9.67 9.14
C GLU A 100 -18.29 9.13 9.79
N SER A 101 -18.50 7.81 9.69
CA SER A 101 -19.72 7.14 10.16
C SER A 101 -19.87 7.16 11.69
N TYR A 102 -18.77 7.15 12.43
CA TYR A 102 -18.75 6.93 13.88
C TYR A 102 -18.27 8.14 14.68
N GLY A 103 -18.36 9.33 14.09
CA GLY A 103 -18.08 10.60 14.78
C GLY A 103 -16.60 10.76 15.14
N GLY A 104 -15.73 10.46 14.18
CA GLY A 104 -14.31 10.78 14.25
C GLY A 104 -14.06 12.26 14.53
N HIS A 105 -12.88 12.57 15.06
CA HIS A 105 -12.51 13.96 15.32
C HIS A 105 -12.34 14.68 13.99
N GLU A 106 -12.98 15.83 13.81
CA GLU A 106 -13.06 16.53 12.52
C GLU A 106 -11.68 16.75 11.89
N THR A 107 -10.69 17.13 12.68
CA THR A 107 -9.31 17.34 12.19
C THR A 107 -8.69 16.06 11.61
N VAL A 108 -8.95 14.91 12.23
CA VAL A 108 -8.42 13.61 11.76
C VAL A 108 -9.15 13.18 10.49
N LEU A 109 -10.45 13.45 10.40
CA LEU A 109 -11.23 13.17 9.19
C LEU A 109 -10.75 14.01 7.99
N VAL A 110 -10.51 15.31 8.19
CA VAL A 110 -9.94 16.20 7.16
C VAL A 110 -8.56 15.73 6.72
N GLU A 111 -7.70 15.36 7.66
CA GLU A 111 -6.38 14.78 7.35
C GLU A 111 -6.51 13.48 6.54
N GLY A 112 -7.48 12.62 6.90
CA GLY A 112 -7.78 11.38 6.19
C GLY A 112 -8.20 11.60 4.74
N TYR A 113 -9.14 12.50 4.48
CA TYR A 113 -9.51 12.84 3.10
C TYR A 113 -8.38 13.50 2.32
N ALA A 114 -7.59 14.36 2.97
CA ALA A 114 -6.42 14.97 2.35
C ALA A 114 -5.36 13.92 1.99
N LEU A 115 -5.20 12.87 2.82
CA LEU A 115 -4.36 11.72 2.52
C LEU A 115 -4.93 10.92 1.34
N LEU A 116 -6.20 10.55 1.35
CA LEU A 116 -6.83 9.82 0.23
C LEU A 116 -6.67 10.54 -1.10
N LYS A 117 -6.87 11.87 -1.12
CA LYS A 117 -6.64 12.68 -2.32
C LYS A 117 -5.19 12.60 -2.81
N ARG A 118 -4.23 12.63 -1.88
CA ARG A 118 -2.80 12.46 -2.20
C ARG A 118 -2.50 11.07 -2.74
N LEU A 119 -3.03 10.02 -2.12
CA LEU A 119 -2.86 8.64 -2.57
C LEU A 119 -3.39 8.46 -4.00
N THR A 120 -4.52 9.07 -4.35
CA THR A 120 -5.04 9.09 -5.73
C THR A 120 -4.05 9.70 -6.72
N VAL A 121 -3.39 10.81 -6.36
CA VAL A 121 -2.35 11.40 -7.22
C VAL A 121 -1.13 10.48 -7.32
N LEU A 122 -0.72 9.84 -6.23
CA LEU A 122 0.41 8.92 -6.21
C LEU A 122 0.15 7.64 -7.02
N LYS A 123 -1.10 7.18 -7.13
CA LYS A 123 -1.47 6.03 -7.98
C LYS A 123 -1.06 6.22 -9.44
N GLU A 124 -1.10 7.44 -9.96
CA GLU A 124 -0.66 7.76 -11.33
C GLU A 124 0.86 7.65 -11.50
N GLN A 125 1.61 7.64 -10.40
CA GLN A 125 3.06 7.51 -10.37
C GLN A 125 3.50 6.11 -9.91
N ALA A 126 2.55 5.18 -9.76
CA ALA A 126 2.80 3.87 -9.20
C ALA A 126 3.70 3.05 -10.12
N ARG A 127 4.57 2.24 -9.52
CA ARG A 127 5.58 1.45 -10.22
C ARG A 127 5.54 0.02 -9.73
N VAL A 128 6.05 -0.89 -10.54
CA VAL A 128 6.21 -2.29 -10.13
C VAL A 128 7.17 -2.33 -8.94
N ALA A 129 6.69 -2.86 -7.82
CA ALA A 129 7.47 -3.08 -6.63
C ALA A 129 8.31 -4.35 -6.76
N GLU A 130 9.36 -4.41 -5.97
CA GLU A 130 10.22 -5.59 -5.84
C GLU A 130 10.21 -6.06 -4.38
N THR A 131 10.61 -7.30 -4.16
CA THR A 131 10.78 -7.84 -2.82
C THR A 131 12.25 -8.10 -2.56
N VAL A 132 12.80 -7.44 -1.55
CA VAL A 132 14.20 -7.60 -1.12
C VAL A 132 14.19 -8.12 0.31
N ASP A 133 14.82 -9.28 0.55
CA ASP A 133 14.83 -9.95 1.84
C ASP A 133 13.42 -10.22 2.41
N GLY A 134 12.45 -10.48 1.53
CA GLY A 134 11.04 -10.68 1.91
C GLY A 134 10.26 -9.40 2.22
N ILE A 135 10.87 -8.22 2.04
CA ILE A 135 10.23 -6.92 2.28
C ILE A 135 9.95 -6.22 0.95
N LEU A 136 8.71 -5.77 0.77
CA LEU A 136 8.30 -4.99 -0.39
C LEU A 136 9.03 -3.63 -0.43
N THR A 137 9.68 -3.32 -1.53
CA THR A 137 10.38 -2.07 -1.79
C THR A 137 10.09 -1.54 -3.19
N LEU A 138 10.44 -0.28 -3.44
CA LEU A 138 10.42 0.30 -4.78
C LEU A 138 11.85 0.43 -5.30
N PRO A 139 12.10 0.08 -6.58
CA PRO A 139 13.41 0.25 -7.18
C PRO A 139 13.76 1.74 -7.24
N ARG A 140 15.05 2.07 -7.04
CA ARG A 140 15.51 3.45 -7.16
C ARG A 140 15.19 3.99 -8.56
N PRO A 141 14.74 5.25 -8.69
CA PRO A 141 14.65 5.89 -9.99
C PRO A 141 16.03 5.81 -10.67
N THR A 142 16.10 5.22 -11.85
CA THR A 142 17.33 5.26 -12.65
C THR A 142 17.64 6.73 -12.96
N PRO A 143 18.83 7.24 -12.62
CA PRO A 143 19.19 8.59 -13.01
C PRO A 143 19.11 8.69 -14.52
N HIS A 144 18.36 9.66 -15.04
CA HIS A 144 18.40 9.96 -16.47
C HIS A 144 19.85 10.28 -16.84
N ALA A 145 20.41 9.51 -17.78
CA ALA A 145 21.69 9.89 -18.37
C ALA A 145 21.53 11.29 -18.98
N PRO A 146 22.44 12.24 -18.71
CA PRO A 146 22.39 13.53 -19.36
C PRO A 146 22.51 13.29 -20.88
N CYS A 147 21.54 13.79 -21.65
CA CYS A 147 21.65 13.84 -23.09
C CYS A 147 22.89 14.70 -23.41
N GLY A 148 23.92 14.07 -23.98
CA GLY A 148 25.07 14.75 -24.58
C GLY A 148 24.76 15.24 -25.98
#